data_AF-A0A5B2VSQ6-F1
#
_entry.id   AF-A0A5B2VSQ6-F1
#
_cell.length_a   1.000
_cell.length_b   1.000
_cell.length_c   1.000
_cell.angle_alpha   90.00
_cell.angle_beta   90.00
_cell.angle_gamma   90.00
#
_symmetry.space_group_name_H-M   'P 1'
#
loop_
_entity.id
_entity.type
_entity.pdbx_description
1 polymer ?
#
loop_
_entity_poly.entity_id
_entity_poly.type
_entity_poly.pdbx_seq_one_letter_code
_entity_poly.pdbx_strand_id
1 'polypeptide(L)' 'MKPVIVILCLFVASLYAADSDVPNDILEEQLYNSIVVADYDSAVEKSKHLYEEKKSEVITNVVNKLIRNNKMNCMEYA' A
#
# COMPACT_ATOMS: atom_id res chain seq x y z
N MET A 1 -42.89 5.61 -23.35
CA MET A 1 -41.61 4.87 -23.30
C MET A 1 -40.51 5.91 -23.14
N LYS A 2 -39.84 5.96 -21.99
CA LYS A 2 -38.93 7.07 -21.58
C LYS A 2 -37.48 6.59 -21.68
N PRO A 3 -36.73 6.93 -22.75
CA PRO A 3 -35.34 6.49 -22.92
C PRO A 3 -34.34 7.26 -22.04
N VAL A 4 -34.78 8.38 -21.45
CA VAL A 4 -33.90 9.32 -20.73
C VAL A 4 -33.37 8.76 -19.39
N ILE A 5 -34.12 7.86 -18.74
CA ILE A 5 -33.73 7.31 -17.42
C ILE A 5 -32.56 6.33 -17.52
N VAL A 6 -32.40 5.63 -18.65
CA VAL A 6 -31.38 4.58 -18.80
C VAL A 6 -29.98 5.18 -18.98
N ILE A 7 -29.88 6.38 -19.56
CA ILE A 7 -28.59 7.03 -19.83
C ILE A 7 -27.96 7.61 -18.56
N LEU A 8 -28.74 7.96 -17.54
CA LEU A 8 -28.24 8.58 -16.32
C LEU A 8 -27.55 7.58 -15.37
N CYS A 9 -27.91 6.29 -15.41
CA CYS A 9 -27.32 5.29 -14.52
C CYS A 9 -25.92 4.83 -14.92
N LEU A 10 -25.50 5.03 -16.18
CA LEU A 10 -24.21 4.53 -16.67
C LEU A 10 -23.01 5.43 -16.30
N PHE A 11 -23.24 6.68 -15.90
CA PHE A 11 -22.15 7.60 -15.53
C PHE A 11 -21.63 7.37 -14.09
N VAL A 12 -22.40 6.75 -13.21
CA VAL A 12 -21.99 6.55 -11.81
C VAL A 12 -21.05 5.34 -11.64
N ALA A 13 -21.03 4.41 -12.59
CA ALA A 13 -20.19 3.21 -12.52
C ALA A 13 -18.71 3.48 -12.85
N SER A 14 -18.37 4.63 -13.44
CA SER A 14 -17.00 4.94 -13.87
C SER A 14 -16.12 5.54 -12.76
N LEU A 15 -16.68 5.87 -11.58
CA LEU A 15 -15.93 6.51 -10.49
C LEU A 15 -15.20 5.52 -9.56
N TYR A 16 -15.29 4.21 -9.83
CA TYR A 16 -14.58 3.16 -9.09
C TYR A 16 -13.36 2.61 -9.84
N ALA A 17 -12.95 3.27 -10.91
CA ALA A 17 -11.85 2.82 -11.76
C ALA A 17 -10.69 3.82 -11.73
N ALA A 18 -9.85 3.73 -10.70
CA ALA A 18 -8.40 3.92 -10.79
C ALA A 18 -7.78 3.86 -9.37
N ASP A 19 -7.99 2.75 -8.66
CA ASP A 19 -6.94 2.33 -7.74
C ASP A 19 -5.86 1.73 -8.64
N SER A 20 -4.89 2.54 -9.04
CA SER A 20 -3.72 2.04 -9.76
C SER A 20 -3.00 1.12 -8.80
N ASP A 21 -3.31 -0.17 -8.86
CA ASP A 21 -2.78 -1.17 -7.93
C ASP A 21 -1.27 -1.21 -8.10
N VAL A 22 -0.56 -0.51 -7.21
CA VAL A 22 0.90 -0.47 -7.22
C VAL A 22 1.37 -1.89 -6.91
N PRO A 23 2.23 -2.48 -7.75
CA PRO A 23 2.74 -3.82 -7.51
C PRO A 23 3.34 -3.95 -6.11
N ASN A 24 3.03 -5.07 -5.44
CA ASN A 24 3.52 -5.35 -4.09
C ASN A 24 5.05 -5.23 -3.98
N ASP A 25 5.80 -5.65 -5.00
CA ASP A 25 7.26 -5.54 -5.04
C ASP A 25 7.77 -4.10 -4.86
N ILE A 26 7.05 -3.13 -5.46
CA ILE A 26 7.39 -1.71 -5.37
C ILE A 26 7.04 -1.18 -3.98
N LEU A 27 5.90 -1.60 -3.43
CA LEU A 27 5.48 -1.23 -2.07
C LEU A 27 6.46 -1.77 -1.03
N GLU A 28 6.96 -2.99 -1.21
CA GLU A 28 7.99 -3.59 -0.37
C GLU A 28 9.30 -2.79 -0.42
N GLU A 29 9.78 -2.43 -1.62
CA GLU A 29 11.01 -1.66 -1.77
C GLU A 29 10.90 -0.27 -1.14
N GLN A 30 9.78 0.42 -1.36
CA GLN A 30 9.55 1.73 -0.78
C GLN A 30 9.48 1.70 0.75
N LEU A 31 8.77 0.72 1.33
CA LEU A 31 8.68 0.58 2.78
C LEU A 31 10.04 0.19 3.38
N TYR A 32 10.74 -0.77 2.75
CA TYR A 32 12.09 -1.17 3.15
C TYR A 32 13.06 0.02 3.16
N ASN A 33 13.03 0.84 2.10
CA ASN A 33 13.93 1.98 1.97
C ASN A 33 13.62 3.05 3.03
N SER A 34 12.35 3.38 3.28
CA SER A 34 11.94 4.30 4.35
C SER A 34 12.51 3.87 5.71
N ILE A 35 12.45 2.57 6.04
CA ILE A 35 12.99 2.03 7.29
C ILE A 35 14.53 2.13 7.32
N VAL A 36 15.21 1.81 6.21
CA VAL A 36 16.68 1.87 6.13
C VAL A 36 17.22 3.30 6.26
N VAL A 37 16.50 4.30 5.74
CA VAL A 37 16.88 5.72 5.89
C VAL A 37 16.38 6.35 7.20
N ALA A 38 15.81 5.53 8.10
CA ALA A 38 15.26 5.95 9.40
C ALA A 38 14.12 6.99 9.31
N ASP A 39 13.38 6.98 8.20
CA ASP A 39 12.14 7.75 8.04
C ASP A 39 10.95 6.94 8.57
N TYR A 40 10.87 6.86 9.90
CA TYR A 40 9.90 6.00 10.59
C TYR A 40 8.46 6.52 10.49
N ASP A 41 8.25 7.84 10.47
CA ASP A 41 6.92 8.43 10.33
C ASP A 41 6.27 7.98 9.02
N SER A 42 7.00 8.11 7.90
CA SER A 42 6.55 7.62 6.60
C SER A 42 6.40 6.10 6.56
N ALA A 43 7.31 5.34 7.21
CA ALA A 43 7.22 3.88 7.26
C ALA A 43 5.97 3.40 8.01
N VAL A 44 5.62 4.04 9.12
CA VAL A 44 4.42 3.74 9.90
C VAL A 44 3.15 4.10 9.13
N GLU A 45 3.12 5.27 8.49
CA GLU A 45 1.97 5.70 7.67
C GLU A 45 1.73 4.70 6.52
N LYS A 46 2.77 4.35 5.76
CA LYS A 46 2.67 3.34 4.70
C LYS A 46 2.19 1.99 5.20
N SER A 47 2.67 1.56 6.37
CA SER A 47 2.28 0.29 6.97
C SER A 47 0.83 0.28 7.42
N LYS A 48 0.32 1.41 7.92
CA LYS A 48 -1.10 1.58 8.24
C LYS A 48 -1.97 1.43 6.99
N HIS A 49 -1.62 2.12 5.91
CA HIS A 49 -2.33 2.00 4.62
C HIS A 49 -2.31 0.57 4.07
N LEU A 50 -1.15 -0.08 4.07
CA LEU A 50 -1.01 -1.47 3.62
C LEU A 50 -1.86 -2.44 4.46
N TYR A 51 -1.96 -2.20 5.78
CA TYR A 51 -2.79 -3.01 6.66
C TYR A 51 -4.29 -2.81 6.39
N GLU A 52 -4.72 -1.56 6.18
CA GLU A 52 -6.11 -1.22 5.81
C GLU A 52 -6.52 -1.84 4.46
N GLU A 53 -5.59 -1.90 3.51
CA GLU A 53 -5.78 -2.53 2.20
C GLU A 53 -5.64 -4.06 2.21
N LYS A 54 -5.45 -4.69 3.38
CA LYS A 54 -5.20 -6.14 3.53
C LYS A 54 -3.95 -6.66 2.81
N LYS A 55 -2.97 -5.78 2.56
CA LYS A 55 -1.65 -6.08 1.98
C LYS A 55 -0.60 -6.36 3.06
N SER A 56 -0.96 -7.06 4.13
CA SER A 56 -0.06 -7.37 5.26
C SER A 56 1.13 -8.28 4.87
N GLU A 57 1.03 -8.98 3.74
CA GLU A 57 2.12 -9.74 3.15
C GLU A 57 3.33 -8.85 2.83
N VAL A 58 3.10 -7.64 2.31
CA VAL A 58 4.15 -6.64 2.00
C VAL A 58 4.94 -6.29 3.25
N ILE A 59 4.23 -6.01 4.36
CA ILE A 59 4.86 -5.68 5.65
C ILE A 59 5.70 -6.86 6.16
N THR A 60 5.16 -8.08 6.06
CA THR A 60 5.84 -9.30 6.49
C THR A 60 7.12 -9.55 5.69
N ASN A 61 7.07 -9.38 4.37
CA ASN A 61 8.23 -9.54 3.49
C ASN A 61 9.32 -8.51 3.77
N VAL A 62 8.94 -7.25 4.04
CA VAL A 62 9.88 -6.20 4.41
C VAL A 62 10.57 -6.50 5.74
N VAL A 63 9.83 -6.91 6.77
CA VAL A 63 10.41 -7.31 8.07
C VAL A 63 11.37 -8.49 7.90
N ASN A 64 10.97 -9.51 7.15
CA ASN A 64 11.82 -10.66 6.84
C ASN A 64 13.13 -10.23 6.13
N LYS A 65 13.04 -9.27 5.21
CA LYS A 65 14.21 -8.72 4.49
C LYS A 65 15.10 -7.89 5.41
N LEU A 66 14.55 -7.10 6.33
CA LEU A 66 15.31 -6.33 7.32
C LEU A 66 16.09 -7.24 8.27
N ILE A 67 15.44 -8.29 8.78
CA ILE A 67 16.08 -9.30 9.65
C ILE A 67 17.19 -10.03 8.89
N ARG A 68 16.90 -10.50 7.66
CA ARG A 68 17.90 -11.19 6.82
C ARG A 68 19.14 -10.34 6.54
N ASN A 69 18.95 -9.02 6.40
CA ASN A 69 20.02 -8.07 6.12
C ASN A 69 20.64 -7.46 7.40
N ASN A 70 20.32 -7.97 8.58
CA ASN A 70 20.81 -7.49 9.89
C ASN A 70 20.64 -5.96 10.07
N LYS A 71 19.51 -5.41 9.61
CA LYS A 71 19.22 -3.98 9.75
C LYS A 71 18.70 -3.68 11.15
N MET A 72 19.51 -2.96 11.94
CA MET A 72 19.15 -2.54 13.30
C MET A 72 17.86 -1.72 13.33
N ASN A 73 17.63 -0.89 12.29
CA ASN A 73 16.41 -0.10 12.07
C ASN A 73 15.09 -0.88 12.18
N CYS A 74 15.14 -2.21 12.04
CA CYS A 74 13.98 -3.07 12.29
C CYS A 74 13.46 -2.96 13.73
N MET A 75 14.33 -2.66 14.69
CA MET A 75 13.97 -2.53 16.10
C MET A 75 13.26 -1.21 16.37
N GLU A 76 13.69 -0.12 15.76
CA GLU A 76 13.05 1.19 15.88
C GLU A 76 11.72 1.27 15.11
N TYR A 77 11.58 0.46 14.06
CA TYR A 77 10.36 0.36 13.28
C TYR A 77 9.24 -0.45 13.97
N ALA A 78 9.60 -1.37 14.87
CA ALA A 78 8.67 -2.26 15.57
C ALA A 78 7.92 -1.56 16.73
#